data_AF-A0A9E5P7E7-F1
#
_entry.id   AF-A0A9E5P7E7-F1
#
_cell.length_a   1.000
_cell.length_b   1.000
_cell.length_c   1.000
_cell.angle_alpha   90.00
_cell.angle_beta   90.00
_cell.angle_gamma   90.00
#
_symmetry.space_group_name_H-M   'P 1'
#
loop_
_entity.id
_entity.type
_entity.pdbx_description
1 polymer ?
#
loop_
_entity_poly.entity_id
_entity_poly.type
_entity_poly.pdbx_seq_one_letter_code
_entity_poly.pdbx_strand_id
1 'polypeptide(L)'
;MIDRLDFSGGEVSAHLGAPSEQALQLELPAFVITGLGRDEGGVTPAAVAAEVTRELSAAILAEVARAGIERLVEDQKEKLGEKLGEKLGDLLKRD
;
A
#
# COMPACT_ATOMS: atom_id res chain seq x y z
N MET A 1 27.24 16.18 -3.80
CA MET A 1 26.53 15.73 -2.59
C MET A 1 25.11 16.22 -2.69
N ILE A 2 24.12 15.42 -2.28
CA ILE A 2 22.72 15.84 -2.24
C ILE A 2 22.26 15.73 -0.79
N ASP A 3 21.95 16.87 -0.18
CA ASP A 3 21.58 16.93 1.23
C ASP A 3 20.16 16.42 1.47
N ARG A 4 19.26 16.67 0.53
CA ARG A 4 17.84 16.33 0.62
C ARG A 4 17.23 16.13 -0.76
N LEU A 5 16.45 15.06 -0.90
CA LEU A 5 15.60 14.78 -2.04
C LEU A 5 14.20 14.45 -1.52
N ASP A 6 13.22 15.27 -1.89
CA ASP A 6 11.83 15.11 -1.48
C ASP A 6 11.05 14.41 -2.60
N PHE A 7 10.36 13.33 -2.24
CA PHE A 7 9.43 12.62 -3.12
C PHE A 7 8.02 12.85 -2.63
N SER A 8 7.18 13.41 -3.49
CA SER A 8 5.78 13.69 -3.20
C SER A 8 4.93 13.42 -4.43
N GLY A 9 3.77 12.83 -4.21
CA GLY A 9 2.91 12.38 -5.31
C GLY A 9 3.44 11.08 -5.93
N GLY A 10 2.52 10.34 -6.52
CA GLY A 10 2.81 9.02 -7.08
C GLY A 10 1.57 8.15 -6.92
N GLU A 11 1.15 7.55 -8.02
CA GLU A 11 0.03 6.63 -8.05
C GLU A 11 0.54 5.27 -8.51
N VAL A 12 0.12 4.23 -7.82
CA VAL A 12 0.47 2.84 -8.14
C VAL A 12 -0.80 2.07 -8.37
N SER A 13 -0.93 1.54 -9.59
CA SER A 13 -1.97 0.58 -9.93
C SER A 13 -1.52 -0.81 -9.50
N ALA A 14 -2.09 -1.32 -8.41
CA ALA A 14 -1.80 -2.65 -7.89
C ALA A 14 -2.89 -3.66 -8.31
N HIS A 15 -2.46 -4.80 -8.82
CA HIS A 15 -3.34 -5.94 -9.11
C HIS A 15 -3.13 -7.03 -8.05
N LEU A 16 -4.03 -7.08 -7.07
CA LEU A 16 -4.07 -8.14 -6.07
C LEU A 16 -4.92 -9.29 -6.65
N GLY A 17 -4.31 -10.45 -6.90
CA GLY A 17 -4.98 -11.56 -7.59
C GLY A 17 -6.25 -12.08 -6.89
N ALA A 18 -7.37 -12.08 -7.65
CA ALA A 18 -8.71 -12.68 -7.45
C ALA A 18 -9.75 -11.96 -6.56
N PRO A 19 -11.08 -12.05 -6.83
CA PRO A 19 -11.79 -12.25 -8.12
C PRO A 19 -12.26 -10.92 -8.76
N SER A 20 -12.02 -9.77 -8.14
CA SER A 20 -12.27 -8.47 -8.78
C SER A 20 -10.99 -8.02 -9.48
N GLU A 21 -10.97 -8.15 -10.81
CA GLU A 21 -9.89 -7.66 -11.71
C GLU A 21 -9.69 -6.13 -11.67
N GLN A 22 -10.27 -5.44 -10.69
CA GLN A 22 -10.12 -4.00 -10.54
C GLN A 22 -8.74 -3.70 -9.97
N ALA A 23 -7.95 -2.98 -10.76
CA ALA A 23 -6.74 -2.34 -10.31
C ALA A 23 -7.07 -1.43 -9.12
N LEU A 24 -6.34 -1.59 -8.03
CA LEU A 24 -6.44 -0.67 -6.91
C LEU A 24 -5.47 0.47 -7.17
N GLN A 25 -5.98 1.69 -7.26
CA GLN A 25 -5.14 2.88 -7.31
C GLN A 25 -4.70 3.22 -5.89
N LEU A 26 -3.39 3.19 -5.68
CA LEU A 26 -2.74 3.48 -4.41
C LEU A 26 -1.98 4.79 -4.51
N GLU A 27 -2.27 5.72 -3.61
CA GLU A 27 -1.48 6.92 -3.47
C GLU A 27 -0.24 6.63 -2.63
N LEU A 28 0.94 6.95 -3.17
CA LEU A 28 2.18 6.76 -2.44
C LEU A 28 2.37 7.85 -1.40
N PRO A 29 2.77 7.50 -0.16
CA PRO A 29 3.10 8.48 0.85
C PRO A 29 4.36 9.26 0.43
N ALA A 30 4.40 10.54 0.78
CA ALA A 30 5.59 11.34 0.60
C ALA A 30 6.74 10.80 1.47
N PHE A 31 7.95 10.77 0.92
CA PHE A 31 9.15 10.35 1.63
C PHE A 31 10.34 11.23 1.26
N VAL A 32 11.34 11.23 2.12
CA VAL A 32 12.50 12.12 2.02
C VAL A 32 13.77 11.30 2.15
N ILE A 33 14.67 11.47 1.20
CA ILE A 33 16.01 10.88 1.25
C ILE A 33 17.00 11.99 1.58
N THR A 34 17.86 11.77 2.57
CA THR A 34 18.87 12.76 2.98
C THR A 34 20.27 12.20 2.93
N GLY A 35 21.25 13.05 2.64
CA GLY A 35 22.68 12.70 2.76
C GLY A 35 23.18 11.72 1.70
N LEU A 36 22.64 11.78 0.48
CA LEU A 36 23.09 10.92 -0.62
C LEU A 36 24.56 11.22 -1.00
N GLY A 37 25.35 10.17 -1.14
CA GLY A 37 26.77 10.25 -1.48
C GLY A 37 27.68 10.77 -0.37
N ARG A 38 27.20 10.80 0.89
CA ARG A 38 28.00 11.21 2.06
C ARG A 38 29.07 10.19 2.40
N ASP A 39 28.74 8.91 2.29
CA ASP A 39 29.65 7.80 2.66
C ASP A 39 30.62 7.42 1.54
N GLU A 40 30.29 7.75 0.27
CA GLU A 40 31.11 7.43 -0.91
C GLU A 40 32.07 8.58 -1.33
N GLY A 41 32.11 9.68 -0.57
CA GLY A 41 32.94 10.85 -0.90
C GLY A 41 32.46 11.64 -2.14
N GLY A 42 31.24 11.37 -2.61
CA GLY A 42 30.65 11.98 -3.80
C GLY A 42 29.29 11.36 -4.14
N VAL A 43 28.50 12.05 -4.97
CA VAL A 43 27.22 11.52 -5.48
C VAL A 43 27.47 10.87 -6.83
N THR A 44 27.34 9.54 -6.89
CA THR A 44 27.28 8.84 -8.17
C THR A 44 25.82 8.64 -8.59
N PRO A 45 25.49 8.71 -9.89
CA PRO A 45 24.12 8.40 -10.35
C PRO A 45 23.63 7.02 -9.94
N ALA A 46 24.55 6.04 -9.86
CA ALA A 46 24.23 4.67 -9.45
C ALA A 46 23.80 4.60 -7.97
N ALA A 47 24.52 5.26 -7.07
CA ALA A 47 24.18 5.29 -5.64
C ALA A 47 22.83 5.98 -5.41
N VAL A 48 22.56 7.09 -6.12
CA VAL A 48 21.26 7.77 -6.05
C VAL A 48 20.15 6.86 -6.56
N ALA A 49 20.33 6.21 -7.71
CA ALA A 49 19.33 5.30 -8.27
C ALA A 49 19.04 4.12 -7.33
N ALA A 50 20.06 3.56 -6.68
CA ALA A 50 19.91 2.47 -5.74
C ALA A 50 19.08 2.88 -4.52
N GLU A 51 19.41 4.02 -3.88
CA GLU A 51 18.68 4.48 -2.69
C GLU A 51 17.24 4.87 -3.01
N VAL A 52 17.03 5.60 -4.12
CA VAL A 52 15.68 5.98 -4.57
C VAL A 52 14.85 4.74 -4.87
N THR A 53 15.41 3.74 -5.56
CA THR A 53 14.71 2.50 -5.88
C THR A 53 14.33 1.73 -4.61
N ARG A 54 15.25 1.68 -3.64
CA ARG A 54 15.02 1.01 -2.36
C ARG A 54 13.88 1.65 -1.58
N GLU A 55 13.93 2.97 -1.39
CA GLU A 55 12.91 3.71 -0.64
C GLU A 55 11.55 3.67 -1.34
N LEU A 56 11.53 3.85 -2.67
CA LEU A 56 10.29 3.76 -3.45
C LEU A 56 9.68 2.35 -3.37
N SER A 57 10.50 1.29 -3.50
CA SER A 57 10.01 -0.09 -3.39
C SER A 57 9.43 -0.37 -2.00
N ALA A 58 10.07 0.15 -0.94
CA ALA A 58 9.56 0.00 0.42
C ALA A 58 8.21 0.72 0.60
N ALA A 59 8.07 1.94 0.08
CA ALA A 59 6.82 2.69 0.12
C ALA A 59 5.69 1.97 -0.64
N ILE A 60 5.97 1.45 -1.84
CA ILE A 60 5.01 0.69 -2.65
C ILE A 60 4.54 -0.56 -1.90
N LEU A 61 5.47 -1.35 -1.36
CA LEU A 61 5.14 -2.59 -0.66
C LEU A 61 4.31 -2.32 0.62
N ALA A 62 4.63 -1.25 1.35
CA ALA A 62 3.88 -0.86 2.53
C ALA A 62 2.43 -0.52 2.18
N GLU A 63 2.20 0.24 1.11
CA GLU A 63 0.84 0.63 0.70
C GLU A 63 0.06 -0.55 0.13
N VAL A 64 0.69 -1.40 -0.68
CA VAL A 64 0.07 -2.64 -1.18
C VAL A 64 -0.31 -3.58 -0.04
N ALA A 65 0.56 -3.73 0.97
CA ALA A 65 0.27 -4.56 2.14
C ALA A 65 -0.89 -3.98 2.96
N ARG A 66 -0.89 -2.66 3.19
CA ARG A 66 -1.97 -1.97 3.88
C ARG A 66 -3.31 -2.17 3.16
N ALA A 67 -3.34 -1.93 1.86
CA ALA A 67 -4.53 -2.09 1.06
C ALA A 67 -5.03 -3.54 0.99
N GLY A 68 -4.12 -4.52 0.94
CA GLY A 68 -4.46 -5.93 1.04
C GLY A 68 -5.11 -6.28 2.40
N ILE A 69 -4.59 -5.74 3.50
CA ILE A 69 -5.17 -5.90 4.84
C ILE A 69 -6.55 -5.24 4.92
N GLU A 70 -6.70 -4.01 4.40
CA GLU A 70 -7.98 -3.30 4.40
C GLU A 70 -9.05 -4.09 3.63
N ARG A 71 -8.71 -4.65 2.45
CA ARG A 71 -9.61 -5.55 1.70
C ARG A 71 -10.01 -6.78 2.50
N LEU A 72 -9.06 -7.45 3.16
CA LEU A 72 -9.37 -8.63 3.99
C LEU A 72 -10.29 -8.30 5.16
N VAL A 73 -10.13 -7.11 5.76
CA VAL A 73 -11.01 -6.64 6.83
C VAL A 73 -12.42 -6.35 6.29
N GLU A 74 -12.53 -5.75 5.11
CA GLU A 74 -13.80 -5.46 4.45
C GLU A 74 -14.56 -6.74 4.10
N ASP A 75 -13.89 -7.71 3.48
CA ASP A 75 -14.45 -9.04 3.18
C ASP A 75 -14.94 -9.76 4.44
N GLN A 76 -14.23 -9.62 5.56
CA GLN A 76 -14.67 -10.20 6.84
C GLN A 76 -15.88 -9.49 7.43
N LYS A 77 -15.96 -8.16 7.32
CA LYS A 77 -17.12 -7.39 7.79
C LYS A 77 -18.37 -7.75 6.99
N GLU A 78 -18.28 -7.87 5.66
CA GLU A 78 -19.41 -8.29 4.82
C GLU A 78 -19.90 -9.68 5.22
N LYS A 79 -18.99 -10.66 5.33
CA LYS A 79 -19.34 -12.03 5.74
C LYS A 79 -19.97 -12.11 7.14
N LEU A 80 -19.54 -11.26 8.07
CA LEU A 80 -20.13 -11.18 9.41
C LEU A 80 -21.52 -10.52 9.38
N GLY A 81 -21.69 -9.48 8.56
CA GLY A 81 -22.98 -8.82 8.34
C GLY A 81 -24.03 -9.76 7.74
N GLU A 82 -23.65 -10.52 6.71
CA GLU A 82 -24.53 -11.53 6.09
C GLU A 82 -24.96 -12.59 7.10
N LYS A 83 -24.02 -13.16 7.87
CA LYS A 83 -24.33 -14.17 8.89
C LYS A 83 -25.23 -13.67 10.02
N LEU A 84 -25.08 -12.40 10.41
CA LEU A 84 -25.93 -11.77 11.41
C LEU A 84 -27.34 -11.51 10.86
N GLY A 85 -27.45 -11.04 9.61
CA GLY A 85 -28.71 -10.84 8.92
C GLY A 85 -29.49 -12.14 8.73
N GLU A 86 -28.81 -13.22 8.34
CA GLU A 86 -29.41 -14.55 8.18
C GLU A 86 -29.96 -15.08 9.52
N LYS A 87 -29.18 -15.00 10.60
CA LYS A 87 -29.62 -15.40 11.94
C LYS A 87 -30.80 -14.58 12.47
N LEU A 88 -30.83 -13.28 12.23
CA LEU A 88 -31.94 -12.41 12.62
C LEU A 88 -33.20 -12.71 11.81
N GLY A 89 -33.06 -13.00 10.51
CA GLY A 89 -34.15 -13.41 9.64
C GLY A 89 -34.76 -14.76 10.05
N ASP A 90 -33.93 -15.73 10.44
CA ASP A 90 -34.40 -17.02 10.93
C ASP A 90 -35.10 -16.95 12.29
N LEU A 91 -34.68 -16.02 13.17
CA LEU A 91 -35.37 -15.77 14.43
C LEU A 91 -36.74 -15.11 14.22
N LEU A 92 -36.86 -14.15 13.29
CA LEU A 92 -38.12 -13.46 12.99
C LEU A 92 -39.15 -14.34 12.25
N LYS A 93 -38.72 -15.41 11.57
CA LYS A 93 -39.62 -16.37 10.91
C LYS A 93 -40.13 -17.48 11.84
N ARG A 94 -39.64 -17.51 13.09
CA ARG A 94 -39.91 -18.57 14.06
C ARG A 94 -40.98 -18.21 15.10
N ASP A 95 -41.48 -16.98 15.07
CA ASP A 95 -42.70 -16.51 15.75
C ASP A 95 -43.87 -16.41 14.75
#